data_AF-A0A1S4LNA5-F1
#
_entry.id   AF-A0A1S4LNA5-F1
#
_cell.length_a   1.000
_cell.length_b   1.000
_cell.length_c   1.000
_cell.angle_alpha   90.00
_cell.angle_beta   90.00
_cell.angle_gamma   90.00
#
_symmetry.space_group_name_H-M   'P 1'
#
loop_
_entity.id
_entity.type
_entity.pdbx_description
1 polymer ?
#
loop_
_entity_poly.entity_id
_entity_poly.type
_entity_poly.pdbx_seq_one_letter_code
_entity_poly.pdbx_strand_id
1 'polypeptide(L)'
;CSMEVRGGCSKMVVSFVSLQAEARLAQRRQARAEARAIRLRELEKQAREVIRPVRTSREVSSASALLPESDARPGLPPQGRTSSFVSSSSFSSSRRSSEDSTEALDGRDFRHQLQEVEESFRKAMISNAQLDNERTALAYHVDTLKDDMEEMAENYLQVQRDFREKARALDQLIRDFRKLKEENAFLEESLKQRDELIEDHGLVLKLVLVPKAQAAKAALVSQEAAQLLDQAGDGSLDVRLKRFAQEKQELQDEVGVLMEVQSECRPQARSTSARRLSLTFFVFSLVPGEANKQVDDYKYKLRKAEQENMTLQSSVARLETQVSRFKTTMEEAEKLEDELKADKRKLQREHREALARIEELETANKHLQKRIDKLKSARNALK
;
A
#
# COMPACT_ATOMS: atom_id res chain seq x y z
N CYS A 1 20.34 -7.36 23.21
CA CYS A 1 19.25 -6.78 24.03
C CYS A 1 19.01 -5.28 23.80
N SER A 2 19.96 -4.35 24.00
CA SER A 2 19.63 -2.90 23.95
C SER A 2 19.43 -2.26 22.56
N MET A 3 19.72 -2.97 21.47
CA MET A 3 19.48 -2.50 20.09
C MET A 3 18.12 -2.96 19.52
N GLU A 4 17.67 -4.17 19.84
CA GLU A 4 16.33 -4.66 19.44
C GLU A 4 15.21 -3.88 20.13
N VAL A 5 15.39 -3.50 21.39
CA VAL A 5 14.42 -2.70 22.14
C VAL A 5 14.26 -1.29 21.53
N ARG A 6 15.36 -0.68 21.06
CA ARG A 6 15.34 0.63 20.39
C ARG A 6 14.71 0.56 19.00
N GLY A 7 14.99 -0.49 18.22
CA GLY A 7 14.36 -0.71 16.91
C GLY A 7 12.87 -1.00 17.01
N GLY A 8 12.43 -1.74 18.04
CA GLY A 8 11.02 -2.01 18.32
C GLY A 8 10.25 -0.76 18.74
N CYS A 9 10.83 0.07 19.60
CA CYS A 9 10.22 1.34 20.03
C CYS A 9 10.03 2.31 18.85
N SER A 10 11.04 2.44 17.98
CA SER A 10 10.96 3.34 16.82
C SER A 10 9.91 2.90 15.80
N LYS A 11 9.75 1.59 15.56
CA LYS A 11 8.70 1.04 14.68
C LYS A 11 7.29 1.24 15.27
N MET A 12 7.15 1.08 16.59
CA MET A 12 5.88 1.36 17.28
C MET A 12 5.48 2.83 17.18
N VAL A 13 6.44 3.75 17.34
CA VAL A 13 6.20 5.19 17.26
C VAL A 13 5.79 5.60 15.85
N VAL A 14 6.46 5.11 14.80
CA VAL A 14 6.09 5.42 13.41
C VAL A 14 4.70 4.86 13.06
N SER A 15 4.39 3.63 13.48
CA SER A 15 3.06 3.04 13.28
C SER A 15 1.97 3.82 14.02
N PHE A 16 2.22 4.26 15.25
CA PHE A 16 1.28 5.07 16.04
C PHE A 16 1.03 6.44 15.41
N VAL A 17 2.06 7.11 14.91
CA VAL A 17 1.93 8.41 14.23
C VAL A 17 1.17 8.28 12.92
N SER A 18 1.41 7.24 12.12
CA SER A 18 0.65 6.97 10.89
C SER A 18 -0.83 6.70 11.20
N LEU A 19 -1.12 5.85 12.20
CA LEU A 19 -2.49 5.54 12.61
C LEU A 19 -3.23 6.77 13.13
N GLN A 20 -2.54 7.64 13.87
CA GLN A 20 -3.10 8.89 14.38
C GLN A 20 -3.34 9.91 13.26
N ALA A 21 -2.48 9.97 12.24
CA ALA A 21 -2.67 10.80 11.06
C ALA A 21 -3.86 10.33 10.22
N GLU A 22 -4.01 9.02 10.05
CA GLU A 22 -5.12 8.40 9.33
C GLU A 22 -6.46 8.62 10.05
N ALA A 23 -6.50 8.47 11.38
CA ALA A 23 -7.68 8.78 12.19
C ALA A 23 -8.09 10.25 12.10
N ARG A 24 -7.12 11.18 12.07
CA ARG A 24 -7.39 12.62 11.88
C ARG A 24 -7.91 12.94 10.49
N LEU A 25 -7.41 12.26 9.45
CA LEU A 25 -7.91 12.40 8.08
C LEU A 25 -9.34 11.85 7.97
N ALA A 26 -9.62 10.69 8.56
CA ALA A 26 -10.96 10.11 8.60
C ALA A 26 -11.97 11.04 9.31
N GLN A 27 -11.59 11.61 10.45
CA GLN A 27 -12.43 12.61 11.15
C GLN A 27 -12.69 13.86 10.30
N ARG A 28 -11.69 14.35 9.56
CA ARG A 28 -11.89 15.48 8.63
C ARG A 28 -12.84 15.14 7.50
N ARG A 29 -12.72 13.95 6.92
CA ARG A 29 -13.62 13.45 5.87
C ARG A 29 -15.05 13.34 6.37
N GLN A 30 -15.22 12.80 7.58
CA GLN A 30 -16.53 12.68 8.23
C GLN A 30 -17.14 14.06 8.53
N ALA A 31 -16.36 15.01 9.07
CA ALA A 31 -16.82 16.37 9.34
C ALA A 31 -17.22 17.12 8.06
N ARG A 32 -16.47 16.94 6.96
CA ARG A 32 -16.83 17.49 5.64
C ARG A 32 -18.14 16.86 5.13
N ALA A 33 -18.30 15.54 5.21
CA ALA A 33 -19.52 14.85 4.81
C ALA A 33 -20.76 15.29 5.62
N GLU A 34 -20.60 15.45 6.94
CA GLU A 34 -21.65 15.96 7.82
C GLU A 34 -22.01 17.42 7.50
N ALA A 35 -21.01 18.27 7.22
CA ALA A 35 -21.24 19.65 6.79
C ALA A 35 -21.99 19.73 5.45
N ARG A 36 -21.64 18.89 4.47
CA ARG A 36 -22.38 18.75 3.20
C ARG A 36 -23.83 18.34 3.46
N ALA A 37 -24.05 17.34 4.31
CA ALA A 37 -25.40 16.82 4.61
C ALA A 37 -26.31 17.84 5.32
N ILE A 38 -25.77 18.63 6.26
CA ILE A 38 -26.52 19.67 6.97
C ILE A 38 -26.94 20.79 5.99
N ARG A 39 -26.02 21.25 5.13
CA ARG A 39 -26.31 22.30 4.15
C ARG A 39 -27.29 21.85 3.06
N LEU A 40 -27.20 20.60 2.60
CA LEU A 40 -28.14 20.05 1.62
C LEU A 40 -29.58 20.07 2.17
N ARG A 41 -29.76 19.72 3.44
CA ARG A 41 -31.07 19.78 4.12
C ARG A 41 -31.59 21.21 4.25
N GLU A 42 -30.71 22.17 4.50
CA GLU A 42 -31.08 23.58 4.62
C GLU A 42 -31.51 24.18 3.27
N LEU A 43 -30.82 23.82 2.19
CA LEU A 43 -31.21 24.15 0.82
C LEU A 43 -32.56 23.56 0.43
N GLU A 44 -32.79 22.30 0.76
CA GLU A 44 -34.08 21.64 0.50
C GLU A 44 -35.22 22.32 1.27
N LYS A 45 -34.94 22.78 2.50
CA LYS A 45 -35.89 23.54 3.31
C LYS A 45 -36.20 24.91 2.70
N GLN A 46 -35.18 25.64 2.25
CA GLN A 46 -35.36 26.93 1.57
C GLN A 46 -36.14 26.77 0.25
N ALA A 47 -35.85 25.72 -0.54
CA ALA A 47 -36.61 25.42 -1.75
C ALA A 47 -38.09 25.11 -1.44
N ARG A 48 -38.38 24.35 -0.38
CA ARG A 48 -39.76 24.09 0.08
C ARG A 48 -40.48 25.33 0.58
N GLU A 49 -39.77 26.26 1.21
CA GLU A 49 -40.34 27.53 1.72
C GLU A 49 -40.68 28.51 0.59
N VAL A 50 -39.87 28.56 -0.49
CA VAL A 50 -40.17 29.36 -1.69
C VAL A 50 -41.33 28.77 -2.51
N ILE A 51 -41.50 27.44 -2.51
CA ILE A 51 -42.61 26.75 -3.19
C ILE A 51 -43.94 26.88 -2.42
N ARG A 52 -43.96 27.22 -1.13
CA ARG A 52 -45.19 27.59 -0.43
C ARG A 52 -45.60 28.99 -0.86
N PRO A 53 -46.66 29.17 -1.70
CA PRO A 53 -47.22 30.49 -1.83
C PRO A 53 -47.85 30.84 -0.48
N VAL A 54 -47.70 32.11 -0.08
CA VAL A 54 -48.50 32.72 0.98
C VAL A 54 -49.98 32.51 0.62
N ARG A 55 -50.58 31.42 1.11
CA ARG A 55 -52.02 31.21 1.10
C ARG A 55 -52.61 32.06 2.20
N THR A 56 -52.68 33.38 1.98
CA THR A 56 -53.61 34.22 2.70
C THR A 56 -54.96 34.17 1.99
N SER A 57 -55.89 33.48 2.65
CA SER A 57 -57.30 33.86 2.73
C SER A 57 -58.15 33.79 1.46
N ARG A 58 -58.63 32.58 1.12
CA ARG A 58 -60.08 32.34 0.95
C ARG A 58 -60.38 30.88 0.63
N GLU A 59 -61.50 30.46 1.22
CA GLU A 59 -62.38 29.35 0.84
C GLU A 59 -62.07 27.95 1.39
N VAL A 60 -62.85 27.69 2.45
CA VAL A 60 -63.33 26.40 2.94
C VAL A 60 -64.12 25.70 1.82
N SER A 61 -64.01 24.37 1.78
CA SER A 61 -64.89 23.39 1.09
C SER A 61 -64.29 22.70 -0.13
N SER A 62 -63.70 21.53 0.08
CA SER A 62 -64.31 20.25 -0.33
C SER A 62 -63.31 19.12 -0.16
N ALA A 63 -63.81 18.02 0.39
CA ALA A 63 -63.06 16.88 0.87
C ALA A 63 -62.79 15.85 -0.25
N SER A 64 -61.84 14.96 0.07
CA SER A 64 -61.79 13.55 -0.32
C SER A 64 -61.00 13.16 -1.58
N ALA A 65 -59.86 12.49 -1.38
CA ALA A 65 -59.70 11.06 -1.68
C ALA A 65 -58.23 10.59 -1.55
N LEU A 66 -58.01 9.76 -0.52
CA LEU A 66 -57.24 8.50 -0.43
C LEU A 66 -55.93 8.26 -1.23
N LEU A 67 -54.95 7.75 -0.46
CA LEU A 67 -53.66 7.05 -0.75
C LEU A 67 -53.82 5.79 -1.65
N PRO A 68 -52.76 5.03 -2.08
CA PRO A 68 -51.40 4.91 -1.52
C PRO A 68 -50.20 4.67 -2.50
N GLU A 69 -49.03 4.45 -1.88
CA GLU A 69 -47.68 4.15 -2.37
C GLU A 69 -47.50 3.15 -3.52
N SER A 70 -46.38 3.28 -4.24
CA SER A 70 -45.53 2.14 -4.62
C SER A 70 -44.10 2.56 -4.99
N ASP A 71 -43.16 1.83 -4.41
CA ASP A 71 -41.74 1.76 -4.73
C ASP A 71 -41.47 1.40 -6.19
N ALA A 72 -40.56 2.14 -6.83
CA ALA A 72 -39.67 1.58 -7.86
C ALA A 72 -38.45 2.50 -8.11
N ARG A 73 -37.27 1.89 -8.05
CA ARG A 73 -35.93 2.41 -8.42
C ARG A 73 -35.91 3.33 -9.66
N PRO A 74 -34.94 4.27 -9.72
CA PRO A 74 -34.39 4.71 -11.00
C PRO A 74 -32.98 4.19 -11.20
N GLY A 75 -32.83 3.28 -12.17
CA GLY A 75 -31.60 3.11 -12.92
C GLY A 75 -31.44 4.26 -13.93
N LEU A 76 -30.18 4.58 -14.25
CA LEU A 76 -29.76 5.46 -15.34
C LEU A 76 -30.53 5.20 -16.64
N PRO A 77 -30.75 6.22 -17.49
CA PRO A 77 -30.02 6.22 -18.77
C PRO A 77 -29.64 7.68 -19.21
N PRO A 78 -29.23 7.98 -20.46
CA PRO A 78 -27.92 8.57 -20.72
C PRO A 78 -28.01 9.99 -21.31
N GLN A 79 -26.81 10.60 -21.41
CA GLN A 79 -26.51 11.87 -22.04
C GLN A 79 -27.09 12.05 -23.47
N GLY A 80 -27.45 13.30 -23.77
CA GLY A 80 -26.94 13.97 -24.96
C GLY A 80 -27.83 13.97 -26.19
N ARG A 81 -28.84 14.85 -26.22
CA ARG A 81 -29.34 15.44 -27.46
C ARG A 81 -29.35 16.96 -27.34
N THR A 82 -28.42 17.60 -28.03
CA THR A 82 -28.37 19.05 -28.24
C THR A 82 -29.43 19.42 -29.29
N SER A 83 -30.50 20.11 -28.89
CA SER A 83 -31.40 20.79 -29.80
C SER A 83 -31.09 22.28 -29.80
N SER A 84 -30.35 22.74 -30.80
CA SER A 84 -30.15 24.17 -31.08
C SER A 84 -31.40 24.74 -31.74
N PHE A 85 -32.25 25.36 -30.93
CA PHE A 85 -33.34 26.22 -31.38
C PHE A 85 -32.74 27.60 -31.69
N VAL A 86 -32.54 27.89 -32.97
CA VAL A 86 -32.32 29.24 -33.47
C VAL A 86 -33.69 29.88 -33.73
N SER A 87 -34.08 30.79 -32.84
CA SER A 87 -35.27 31.62 -33.05
C SER A 87 -34.95 32.75 -34.02
N SER A 88 -35.65 32.70 -35.15
CA SER A 88 -35.91 33.81 -36.06
C SER A 88 -36.65 34.94 -35.33
N SER A 89 -36.07 36.14 -35.29
CA SER A 89 -36.83 37.37 -35.06
C SER A 89 -36.69 38.29 -36.27
N SER A 90 -37.75 38.29 -37.05
CA SER A 90 -38.09 39.20 -38.14
C SER A 90 -38.15 40.66 -37.67
N PHE A 91 -37.28 41.51 -38.21
CA PHE A 91 -37.41 42.97 -38.14
C PHE A 91 -38.03 43.47 -39.45
N SER A 92 -39.31 43.83 -39.39
CA SER A 92 -39.94 44.77 -40.31
C SER A 92 -41.18 45.34 -39.65
N SER A 93 -41.10 46.57 -39.17
CA SER A 93 -42.16 47.55 -39.41
C SER A 93 -41.65 48.95 -39.07
N SER A 94 -41.48 49.73 -40.13
CA SER A 94 -41.25 51.16 -40.13
C SER A 94 -42.61 51.85 -40.20
N ARG A 95 -42.94 52.79 -39.30
CA ARG A 95 -43.80 53.95 -39.57
C ARG A 95 -43.46 55.13 -38.65
N ARG A 96 -42.64 56.04 -39.18
CA ARG A 96 -42.73 57.47 -38.89
C ARG A 96 -44.08 57.96 -39.42
N SER A 97 -44.91 58.54 -38.57
CA SER A 97 -46.02 59.41 -38.99
C SER A 97 -46.04 60.61 -38.05
N SER A 98 -45.74 61.77 -38.60
CA SER A 98 -46.03 63.08 -38.03
C SER A 98 -47.52 63.35 -38.17
N GLU A 99 -48.19 63.79 -37.11
CA GLU A 99 -49.17 64.87 -37.14
C GLU A 99 -49.69 65.19 -35.73
N ASP A 100 -49.61 66.49 -35.46
CA ASP A 100 -50.27 67.32 -34.47
C ASP A 100 -51.61 66.79 -33.91
N SER A 101 -51.72 66.68 -32.58
CA SER A 101 -52.99 66.67 -31.85
C SER A 101 -52.74 67.07 -30.41
N THR A 102 -53.09 68.32 -30.11
CA THR A 102 -53.20 68.91 -28.79
C THR A 102 -54.50 68.42 -28.13
N GLU A 103 -54.40 68.03 -26.85
CA GLU A 103 -55.50 67.75 -25.90
C GLU A 103 -56.39 66.51 -26.21
N ALA A 104 -56.52 65.48 -25.38
CA ALA A 104 -56.34 65.33 -23.95
C ALA A 104 -55.68 63.97 -23.67
N LEU A 105 -54.65 63.99 -22.85
CA LEU A 105 -54.00 62.81 -22.31
C LEU A 105 -55.00 62.03 -21.45
N ASP A 106 -55.66 61.05 -22.08
CA ASP A 106 -56.66 60.22 -21.46
C ASP A 106 -55.99 59.47 -20.29
N GLY A 107 -56.37 59.78 -19.05
CA GLY A 107 -55.73 59.21 -17.85
C GLY A 107 -55.80 57.68 -17.79
N ARG A 108 -56.54 57.05 -18.70
CA ARG A 108 -56.61 55.62 -18.94
C ARG A 108 -55.30 55.06 -19.54
N ASP A 109 -54.64 55.77 -20.46
CA ASP A 109 -53.38 55.33 -21.08
C ASP A 109 -52.21 55.43 -20.12
N PHE A 110 -52.15 56.48 -19.30
CA PHE A 110 -51.16 56.58 -18.21
C PHE A 110 -51.36 55.49 -17.16
N ARG A 111 -52.61 55.08 -16.88
CA ARG A 111 -52.89 53.95 -16.00
C ARG A 111 -52.44 52.62 -16.61
N HIS A 112 -52.64 52.42 -17.91
CA HIS A 112 -52.15 51.22 -18.60
C HIS A 112 -50.62 51.17 -18.66
N GLN A 113 -49.95 52.28 -18.99
CA GLN A 113 -48.49 52.36 -18.97
C GLN A 113 -47.93 52.15 -17.55
N LEU A 114 -48.59 52.70 -16.53
CA LEU A 114 -48.22 52.47 -15.14
C LEU A 114 -48.38 50.99 -14.76
N GLN A 115 -49.49 50.35 -15.14
CA GLN A 115 -49.71 48.92 -14.94
C GLN A 115 -48.67 48.05 -15.66
N GLU A 116 -48.31 48.39 -16.91
CA GLU A 116 -47.27 47.67 -17.66
C GLU A 116 -45.90 47.78 -17.00
N VAL A 117 -45.54 48.97 -16.48
CA VAL A 117 -44.30 49.18 -15.74
C VAL A 117 -44.33 48.44 -14.40
N GLU A 118 -45.45 48.44 -13.69
CA GLU A 118 -45.64 47.68 -12.44
C GLU A 118 -45.53 46.17 -12.66
N GLU A 119 -46.13 45.64 -13.73
CA GLU A 119 -46.03 44.23 -14.11
C GLU A 119 -44.62 43.86 -14.57
N SER A 120 -43.96 44.72 -15.33
CA SER A 120 -42.56 44.56 -15.74
C SER A 120 -41.63 44.51 -14.53
N PHE A 121 -41.81 45.44 -13.58
CA PHE A 121 -41.07 45.44 -12.33
C PHE A 121 -41.31 44.17 -11.50
N ARG A 122 -42.57 43.73 -11.41
CA ARG A 122 -42.92 42.48 -10.72
C ARG A 122 -42.24 41.27 -11.37
N LYS A 123 -42.25 41.17 -12.71
CA LYS A 123 -41.56 40.10 -13.45
C LYS A 123 -40.05 40.14 -13.21
N ALA A 124 -39.45 41.33 -13.24
CA ALA A 124 -38.02 41.51 -12.96
C ALA A 124 -37.66 41.11 -11.52
N MET A 125 -38.50 41.44 -10.53
CA MET A 125 -38.30 41.04 -9.13
C MET A 125 -38.37 39.52 -8.94
N ILE A 126 -39.33 38.85 -9.59
CA ILE A 126 -39.45 37.38 -9.55
C ILE A 126 -38.24 36.73 -10.23
N SER A 127 -37.84 37.22 -11.40
CA SER A 127 -36.66 36.72 -12.12
C SER A 127 -35.37 36.93 -11.32
N ASN A 128 -35.20 38.09 -10.67
CA ASN A 128 -34.04 38.36 -9.83
C ASN A 128 -33.99 37.40 -8.62
N ALA A 129 -35.14 37.15 -7.97
CA ALA A 129 -35.22 36.16 -6.90
C ALA A 129 -34.90 34.73 -7.38
N GLN A 130 -35.32 34.35 -8.60
CA GLN A 130 -34.94 33.08 -9.21
C GLN A 130 -33.44 33.00 -9.47
N LEU A 131 -32.83 34.05 -10.02
CA LEU A 131 -31.40 34.12 -10.27
C LEU A 131 -30.58 34.05 -8.98
N ASP A 132 -31.03 34.67 -7.89
CA ASP A 132 -30.37 34.56 -6.58
C ASP A 132 -30.44 33.13 -6.01
N ASN A 133 -31.56 32.43 -6.21
CA ASN A 133 -31.68 31.02 -5.85
C ASN A 133 -30.74 30.14 -6.68
N GLU A 134 -30.68 30.34 -7.99
CA GLU A 134 -29.77 29.62 -8.89
C GLU A 134 -28.30 29.90 -8.58
N ARG A 135 -27.94 31.16 -8.33
CA ARG A 135 -26.60 31.57 -7.88
C ARG A 135 -26.20 30.84 -6.60
N THR A 136 -27.12 30.78 -5.64
CA THR A 136 -26.91 30.13 -4.36
C THR A 136 -26.76 28.62 -4.54
N ALA A 137 -27.62 27.97 -5.34
CA ALA A 137 -27.52 26.55 -5.68
C ALA A 137 -26.19 26.20 -6.38
N LEU A 138 -25.79 27.00 -7.38
CA LEU A 138 -24.52 26.80 -8.10
C LEU A 138 -23.31 27.00 -7.18
N ALA A 139 -23.35 27.97 -6.26
CA ALA A 139 -22.29 28.16 -5.27
C ALA A 139 -22.08 26.91 -4.41
N TYR A 140 -23.17 26.24 -3.99
CA TYR A 140 -23.07 24.97 -3.26
C TYR A 140 -22.54 23.82 -4.11
N HIS A 141 -22.89 23.78 -5.39
CA HIS A 141 -22.35 22.79 -6.31
C HIS A 141 -20.84 22.95 -6.45
N VAL A 142 -20.38 24.20 -6.62
CA VAL A 142 -18.95 24.52 -6.66
C VAL A 142 -18.25 24.12 -5.37
N ASP A 143 -18.84 24.42 -4.21
CA ASP A 143 -18.23 24.06 -2.93
C ASP A 143 -18.17 22.55 -2.74
N THR A 144 -19.22 21.80 -3.08
CA THR A 144 -19.22 20.33 -3.03
C THR A 144 -18.14 19.75 -3.94
N LEU A 145 -18.00 20.27 -5.16
CA LEU A 145 -16.97 19.82 -6.10
C LEU A 145 -15.55 20.12 -5.62
N LYS A 146 -15.30 21.27 -4.98
CA LYS A 146 -13.99 21.55 -4.36
C LYS A 146 -13.66 20.52 -3.29
N ASP A 147 -14.65 20.21 -2.49
CA ASP A 147 -14.59 19.28 -1.39
C ASP A 147 -14.31 17.83 -1.88
N ASP A 148 -14.92 17.44 -3.01
CA ASP A 148 -14.64 16.18 -3.71
C ASP A 148 -13.24 16.17 -4.35
N MET A 149 -12.81 17.28 -4.95
CA MET A 149 -11.45 17.43 -5.49
C MET A 149 -10.38 17.28 -4.40
N GLU A 150 -10.60 17.87 -3.22
CA GLU A 150 -9.71 17.74 -2.08
C GLU A 150 -9.62 16.28 -1.60
N GLU A 151 -10.75 15.58 -1.53
CA GLU A 151 -10.79 14.16 -1.16
C GLU A 151 -10.04 13.28 -2.18
N MET A 152 -10.25 13.52 -3.48
CA MET A 152 -9.54 12.80 -4.54
C MET A 152 -8.02 13.07 -4.51
N ALA A 153 -7.61 14.30 -4.21
CA ALA A 153 -6.20 14.65 -4.04
C ALA A 153 -5.57 13.93 -2.83
N GLU A 154 -6.27 13.87 -1.70
CA GLU A 154 -5.83 13.10 -0.52
C GLU A 154 -5.72 11.61 -0.84
N ASN A 155 -6.70 11.03 -1.53
CA ASN A 155 -6.71 9.63 -1.94
C ASN A 155 -5.56 9.31 -2.89
N TYR A 156 -5.30 10.16 -3.88
CA TYR A 156 -4.16 10.02 -4.78
C TYR A 156 -2.83 10.00 -4.03
N LEU A 157 -2.64 10.91 -3.08
CA LEU A 157 -1.44 10.96 -2.25
C LEU A 157 -1.29 9.72 -1.37
N GLN A 158 -2.39 9.18 -0.84
CA GLN A 158 -2.37 7.94 -0.06
C GLN A 158 -1.94 6.76 -0.93
N VAL A 159 -2.57 6.56 -2.10
CA VAL A 159 -2.20 5.50 -3.04
C VAL A 159 -0.73 5.61 -3.47
N GLN A 160 -0.22 6.83 -3.66
CA GLN A 160 1.18 7.04 -3.99
C GLN A 160 2.13 6.62 -2.85
N ARG A 161 1.77 6.85 -1.58
CA ARG A 161 2.53 6.38 -0.42
C ARG A 161 2.51 4.87 -0.32
N ASP A 162 1.33 4.27 -0.43
CA ASP A 162 1.15 2.82 -0.37
C ASP A 162 1.96 2.13 -1.48
N PHE A 163 1.94 2.68 -2.70
CA PHE A 163 2.76 2.19 -3.80
C PHE A 163 4.26 2.21 -3.46
N ARG A 164 4.77 3.30 -2.87
CA ARG A 164 6.18 3.39 -2.45
C ARG A 164 6.52 2.37 -1.37
N GLU A 165 5.61 2.13 -0.42
CA GLU A 165 5.80 1.12 0.63
C GLU A 165 5.81 -0.31 0.05
N LYS A 166 4.87 -0.62 -0.86
CA LYS A 166 4.83 -1.91 -1.55
C LYS A 166 6.07 -2.11 -2.43
N ALA A 167 6.56 -1.07 -3.10
CA ALA A 167 7.81 -1.14 -3.86
C ALA A 167 9.01 -1.46 -2.94
N ARG A 168 9.13 -0.80 -1.79
CA ARG A 168 10.18 -1.10 -0.79
C ARG A 168 10.09 -2.53 -0.25
N ALA A 169 8.87 -3.02 -0.01
CA ALA A 169 8.64 -4.39 0.44
C ALA A 169 9.02 -5.42 -0.65
N LEU A 170 8.71 -5.13 -1.91
CA LEU A 170 9.10 -5.96 -3.05
C LEU A 170 10.62 -5.99 -3.21
N ASP A 171 11.31 -4.84 -3.11
CA ASP A 171 12.78 -4.80 -3.13
C ASP A 171 13.40 -5.64 -2.01
N GLN A 172 12.80 -5.60 -0.81
CA GLN A 172 13.25 -6.41 0.31
C GLN A 172 13.06 -7.91 0.01
N LEU A 173 11.89 -8.31 -0.49
CA LEU A 173 11.60 -9.69 -0.85
C LEU A 173 12.53 -10.21 -1.96
N ILE A 174 12.90 -9.36 -2.93
CA ILE A 174 13.88 -9.70 -3.98
C ILE A 174 15.25 -9.98 -3.37
N ARG A 175 15.71 -9.17 -2.40
CA ARG A 175 17.00 -9.41 -1.72
C ARG A 175 16.97 -10.73 -0.96
N ASP A 176 15.89 -11.00 -0.24
CA ASP A 176 15.76 -12.22 0.57
C ASP A 176 15.64 -13.46 -0.32
N PHE A 177 14.89 -13.39 -1.42
CA PHE A 177 14.83 -14.45 -2.43
C PHE A 177 16.19 -14.73 -3.04
N ARG A 178 16.98 -13.69 -3.34
CA ARG A 178 18.34 -13.86 -3.88
C ARG A 178 19.24 -14.60 -2.90
N LYS A 179 19.23 -14.22 -1.62
CA LYS A 179 20.00 -14.91 -0.56
C LYS A 179 19.60 -16.38 -0.44
N LEU A 180 18.29 -16.66 -0.37
CA LEU A 180 17.80 -18.05 -0.32
C LEU A 180 18.19 -18.85 -1.55
N LYS A 181 18.25 -18.22 -2.72
CA LYS A 181 18.71 -18.88 -3.95
C LYS A 181 20.19 -19.20 -3.91
N GLU A 182 21.02 -18.27 -3.41
CA GLU A 182 22.46 -18.48 -3.20
C GLU A 182 22.72 -19.58 -2.16
N GLU A 183 21.98 -19.57 -1.05
CA GLU A 183 22.05 -20.60 -0.01
C GLU A 183 21.64 -21.98 -0.54
N ASN A 184 20.55 -22.07 -1.32
CA ASN A 184 20.14 -23.33 -1.95
C ASN A 184 21.21 -23.84 -2.93
N ALA A 185 21.78 -22.97 -3.77
CA ALA A 185 22.84 -23.35 -4.69
C ALA A 185 24.08 -23.90 -3.95
N PHE A 186 24.47 -23.23 -2.85
CA PHE A 186 25.57 -23.70 -1.99
C PHE A 186 25.28 -25.06 -1.34
N LEU A 187 24.04 -25.27 -0.87
CA LEU A 187 23.62 -26.55 -0.28
C LEU A 187 23.57 -27.66 -1.32
N GLU A 188 23.07 -27.39 -2.53
CA GLU A 188 23.09 -28.33 -3.66
C GLU A 188 24.51 -28.73 -4.04
N GLU A 189 25.43 -27.77 -4.12
CA GLU A 189 26.85 -28.06 -4.41
C GLU A 189 27.51 -28.85 -3.27
N SER A 190 27.22 -28.50 -2.02
CA SER A 190 27.71 -29.24 -0.86
C SER A 190 27.18 -30.68 -0.80
N LEU A 191 25.93 -30.90 -1.24
CA LEU A 191 25.36 -32.24 -1.36
C LEU A 191 26.02 -33.03 -2.49
N LYS A 192 26.21 -32.41 -3.68
CA LYS A 192 26.93 -33.04 -4.80
C LYS A 192 28.34 -33.47 -4.41
N GLN A 193 29.09 -32.61 -3.72
CA GLN A 193 30.42 -32.95 -3.21
C GLN A 193 30.39 -34.13 -2.23
N ARG A 194 29.35 -34.24 -1.39
CA ARG A 194 29.19 -35.39 -0.50
C ARG A 194 28.84 -36.65 -1.27
N ASP A 195 27.95 -36.56 -2.25
CA ASP A 195 27.53 -37.69 -3.08
C ASP A 195 28.71 -38.22 -3.92
N GLU A 196 29.51 -37.33 -4.52
CA GLU A 196 30.76 -37.68 -5.23
C GLU A 196 31.75 -38.40 -4.31
N LEU A 197 31.98 -37.89 -3.08
CA LEU A 197 32.86 -38.56 -2.10
C LEU A 197 32.35 -39.94 -1.67
N ILE A 198 31.02 -40.10 -1.58
CA ILE A 198 30.40 -41.38 -1.25
C ILE A 198 30.63 -42.38 -2.40
N GLU A 199 30.44 -41.95 -3.65
CA GLU A 199 30.70 -42.75 -4.85
C GLU A 199 32.17 -43.12 -5.01
N ASP A 200 33.09 -42.16 -4.84
CA ASP A 200 34.55 -42.37 -4.92
C ASP A 200 35.07 -43.40 -3.91
N HIS A 201 34.37 -43.56 -2.79
CA HIS A 201 34.69 -44.55 -1.75
C HIS A 201 33.94 -45.88 -1.94
N GLY A 202 33.22 -46.05 -3.06
CA GLY A 202 32.47 -47.26 -3.37
C GLY A 202 31.32 -47.52 -2.38
N LEU A 203 30.79 -46.46 -1.77
CA LEU A 203 29.68 -46.52 -0.83
C LEU A 203 28.39 -46.12 -1.57
N VAL A 204 27.25 -46.68 -1.13
CA VAL A 204 25.94 -46.41 -1.70
C VAL A 204 24.95 -46.15 -0.57
N LEU A 205 24.09 -45.15 -0.76
CA LEU A 205 23.01 -44.81 0.19
C LEU A 205 21.82 -45.75 -0.01
N LYS A 206 21.49 -46.54 1.01
CA LYS A 206 20.28 -47.39 1.04
C LYS A 206 19.26 -46.79 1.99
N LEU A 207 18.07 -46.47 1.47
CA LEU A 207 16.99 -45.89 2.27
C LEU A 207 16.43 -46.95 3.24
N VAL A 208 16.48 -46.65 4.53
CA VAL A 208 15.88 -47.44 5.60
C VAL A 208 14.59 -46.74 6.03
N LEU A 209 13.46 -47.29 5.60
CA LEU A 209 12.15 -46.89 6.08
C LEU A 209 12.01 -47.26 7.55
N VAL A 210 12.03 -46.25 8.43
CA VAL A 210 11.76 -46.42 9.85
C VAL A 210 10.26 -46.25 10.07
N PRO A 211 9.52 -47.27 10.53
CA PRO A 211 8.06 -47.23 10.62
C PRO A 211 7.47 -46.26 11.66
N LYS A 212 8.29 -45.39 12.29
CA LYS A 212 7.86 -44.45 13.34
C LYS A 212 8.47 -43.03 13.24
N ALA A 213 9.18 -42.68 12.17
CA ALA A 213 9.73 -41.34 11.99
C ALA A 213 9.33 -40.77 10.63
N GLN A 214 8.85 -39.53 10.58
CA GLN A 214 8.51 -38.81 9.34
C GLN A 214 9.72 -38.53 8.42
N ALA A 215 10.91 -38.99 8.80
CA ALA A 215 12.15 -38.85 8.02
C ALA A 215 12.71 -40.22 7.68
N ALA A 216 12.88 -40.48 6.38
CA ALA A 216 13.62 -41.64 5.89
C ALA A 216 15.09 -41.51 6.34
N LYS A 217 15.63 -42.53 7.01
CA LYS A 217 17.05 -42.57 7.37
C LYS A 217 17.78 -43.33 6.28
N ALA A 218 18.89 -42.80 5.77
CA ALA A 218 19.74 -43.51 4.83
C ALA A 218 20.90 -44.17 5.58
N ALA A 219 21.23 -45.41 5.22
CA ALA A 219 22.43 -46.10 5.67
C ALA A 219 23.45 -46.12 4.54
N LEU A 220 24.72 -45.80 4.83
CA LEU A 220 25.83 -46.03 3.90
C LEU A 220 26.25 -47.50 3.98
N VAL A 221 26.34 -48.15 2.82
CA VAL A 221 26.78 -49.55 2.68
C VAL A 221 27.76 -49.62 1.51
N SER A 222 28.77 -50.49 1.55
CA SER A 222 29.65 -50.67 0.37
C SER A 222 28.87 -51.22 -0.82
N GLN A 223 29.35 -50.98 -2.03
CA GLN A 223 28.73 -51.43 -3.26
C GLN A 223 28.56 -52.95 -3.30
N GLU A 224 29.57 -53.70 -2.86
CA GLU A 224 29.51 -55.16 -2.75
C GLU A 224 28.45 -55.61 -1.73
N ALA A 225 28.43 -54.99 -0.55
CA ALA A 225 27.43 -55.31 0.48
C ALA A 225 26.01 -54.91 0.04
N ALA A 226 25.86 -53.83 -0.73
CA ALA A 226 24.57 -53.45 -1.30
C ALA A 226 24.05 -54.48 -2.31
N GLN A 227 24.92 -55.01 -3.18
CA GLN A 227 24.60 -56.06 -4.16
C GLN A 227 24.23 -57.38 -3.46
N LEU A 228 25.00 -57.81 -2.45
CA LEU A 228 24.68 -58.99 -1.65
C LEU A 228 23.30 -58.84 -0.97
N LEU A 229 23.02 -57.65 -0.42
CA LEU A 229 21.71 -57.37 0.17
C LEU A 229 20.56 -57.36 -0.85
N ASP A 230 20.81 -57.12 -2.13
CA ASP A 230 19.76 -57.24 -3.16
C ASP A 230 19.54 -58.71 -3.56
N GLN A 231 20.60 -59.52 -3.57
CA GLN A 231 20.52 -60.97 -3.78
C GLN A 231 19.78 -61.69 -2.65
N ALA A 232 19.86 -61.17 -1.42
CA ALA A 232 19.15 -61.73 -0.27
C ALA A 232 17.63 -61.65 -0.39
N GLY A 233 17.05 -60.91 -1.35
CA GLY A 233 15.61 -60.77 -1.57
C GLY A 233 14.94 -59.68 -0.73
N ASP A 234 13.65 -59.41 -0.97
CA ASP A 234 12.95 -58.26 -0.38
C ASP A 234 12.73 -58.37 1.15
N GLY A 235 12.73 -57.21 1.81
CA GLY A 235 12.52 -57.08 3.24
C GLY A 235 13.34 -55.95 3.89
N SER A 236 13.06 -55.68 5.17
CA SER A 236 13.89 -54.74 5.94
C SER A 236 15.34 -55.21 5.99
N LEU A 237 16.27 -54.28 6.19
CA LEU A 237 17.71 -54.59 6.28
C LEU A 237 17.97 -55.71 7.30
N ASP A 238 17.29 -55.66 8.46
CA ASP A 238 17.40 -56.66 9.51
C ASP A 238 16.92 -58.05 9.09
N VAL A 239 15.86 -58.14 8.27
CA VAL A 239 15.34 -59.43 7.77
C VAL A 239 16.33 -60.05 6.79
N ARG A 240 16.93 -59.24 5.91
CA ARG A 240 17.96 -59.70 4.96
C ARG A 240 19.24 -60.15 5.67
N LEU A 241 19.70 -59.39 6.67
CA LEU A 241 20.87 -59.74 7.47
C LEU A 241 20.68 -61.05 8.25
N LYS A 242 19.46 -61.29 8.78
CA LYS A 242 19.14 -62.55 9.45
C LYS A 242 19.19 -63.75 8.52
N ARG A 243 18.70 -63.62 7.28
CA ARG A 243 18.79 -64.65 6.25
C ARG A 243 20.24 -65.04 5.95
N PHE A 244 21.11 -64.05 5.71
CA PHE A 244 22.55 -64.31 5.52
C PHE A 244 23.22 -64.94 6.74
N ALA A 245 22.82 -64.55 7.95
CA ALA A 245 23.35 -65.16 9.16
C ALA A 245 22.96 -66.65 9.27
N GLN A 246 21.74 -67.01 8.85
CA GLN A 246 21.27 -68.40 8.81
C GLN A 246 22.01 -69.22 7.75
N GLU A 247 22.09 -68.73 6.51
CA GLU A 247 22.85 -69.41 5.43
C GLU A 247 24.33 -69.60 5.80
N LYS A 248 24.94 -68.59 6.43
CA LYS A 248 26.31 -68.70 6.94
C LYS A 248 26.42 -69.77 8.04
N GLN A 249 25.46 -69.87 8.94
CA GLN A 249 25.43 -70.87 9.99
C GLN A 249 25.32 -72.28 9.39
N GLU A 250 24.41 -72.48 8.43
CA GLU A 250 24.23 -73.75 7.73
C GLU A 250 25.51 -74.20 7.00
N LEU A 251 26.16 -73.29 6.28
CA LEU A 251 27.46 -73.57 5.63
C LEU A 251 28.58 -73.83 6.65
N GLN A 252 28.58 -73.14 7.80
CA GLN A 252 29.53 -73.41 8.87
C GLN A 252 29.33 -74.79 9.48
N ASP A 253 28.08 -75.22 9.66
CA ASP A 253 27.75 -76.55 10.13
C ASP A 253 28.18 -77.61 9.09
N GLU A 254 27.96 -77.37 7.79
CA GLU A 254 28.42 -78.24 6.70
C GLU A 254 29.96 -78.33 6.62
N VAL A 255 30.67 -77.20 6.75
CA VAL A 255 32.13 -77.16 6.84
C VAL A 255 32.62 -77.85 8.11
N GLY A 256 31.89 -77.73 9.22
CA GLY A 256 32.20 -78.42 10.48
C GLY A 256 32.15 -79.94 10.30
N VAL A 257 31.06 -80.45 9.71
CA VAL A 257 30.90 -81.87 9.37
C VAL A 257 31.98 -82.33 8.39
N LEU A 258 32.27 -81.54 7.35
CA LEU A 258 33.34 -81.87 6.39
C LEU A 258 34.73 -81.82 7.02
N MET A 259 35.00 -80.92 7.96
CA MET A 259 36.25 -80.89 8.72
C MET A 259 36.38 -82.07 9.66
N GLU A 260 35.29 -82.51 10.29
CA GLU A 260 35.26 -83.71 11.12
C GLU A 260 35.64 -84.94 10.28
N VAL A 261 35.02 -85.08 9.09
CA VAL A 261 35.36 -86.11 8.09
C VAL A 261 36.81 -85.98 7.56
N GLN A 262 37.32 -84.76 7.38
CA GLN A 262 38.68 -84.53 6.88
C GLN A 262 39.74 -84.73 7.98
N SER A 263 39.39 -84.54 9.25
CA SER A 263 40.25 -84.71 10.42
C SER A 263 40.46 -86.19 10.80
N GLU A 264 39.52 -87.07 10.44
CA GLU A 264 39.74 -88.52 10.47
C GLU A 264 40.81 -88.98 9.46
N CYS A 265 41.15 -88.16 8.45
CA CYS A 265 42.07 -88.52 7.36
C CYS A 265 43.44 -87.81 7.35
N ARG A 266 43.84 -87.03 8.38
CA ARG A 266 45.23 -86.51 8.44
C ARG A 266 45.70 -86.08 9.84
N PRO A 267 46.89 -86.52 10.33
CA PRO A 267 47.46 -86.00 11.56
C PRO A 267 48.33 -84.74 11.32
N GLN A 268 47.80 -83.62 11.82
CA GLN A 268 48.39 -82.58 12.67
C GLN A 268 49.87 -82.13 12.53
N ALA A 269 50.08 -80.81 12.36
CA ALA A 269 51.11 -80.04 13.08
C ALA A 269 50.81 -78.52 13.08
N ARG A 270 50.86 -77.91 14.28
CA ARG A 270 50.72 -76.48 14.58
C ARG A 270 52.07 -75.75 14.41
N SER A 271 52.07 -74.44 14.14
CA SER A 271 52.69 -73.44 15.04
C SER A 271 52.57 -71.98 14.56
N THR A 272 52.06 -71.14 15.47
CA THR A 272 52.42 -69.74 15.82
C THR A 272 53.00 -68.78 14.77
N SER A 273 52.34 -67.63 14.58
CA SER A 273 52.95 -66.41 14.06
C SER A 273 52.96 -65.30 15.12
N ALA A 274 54.11 -64.65 15.21
CA ALA A 274 54.49 -63.68 16.21
C ALA A 274 54.36 -62.23 15.70
N ARG A 275 54.26 -61.31 16.67
CA ARG A 275 54.69 -59.91 16.61
C ARG A 275 53.95 -58.96 15.66
N ARG A 276 52.92 -58.35 16.24
CA ARG A 276 52.72 -56.89 16.14
C ARG A 276 53.99 -56.15 16.58
N LEU A 277 54.18 -54.96 16.01
CA LEU A 277 55.19 -53.91 16.32
C LEU A 277 56.33 -53.80 15.29
N SER A 278 55.99 -53.35 14.07
CA SER A 278 56.96 -52.67 13.18
C SER A 278 56.29 -51.79 12.12
N LEU A 279 55.06 -51.30 12.34
CA LEU A 279 54.33 -50.53 11.32
C LEU A 279 54.04 -49.07 11.73
N THR A 280 54.47 -48.65 12.92
CA THR A 280 54.23 -47.30 13.46
C THR A 280 55.37 -46.32 13.22
N PHE A 281 56.51 -46.75 12.68
CA PHE A 281 57.67 -45.88 12.48
C PHE A 281 57.98 -45.54 11.01
N PHE A 282 57.42 -46.28 10.05
CA PHE A 282 57.68 -46.05 8.61
C PHE A 282 56.62 -45.17 7.92
N VAL A 283 55.44 -45.00 8.54
CA VAL A 283 54.31 -44.27 7.95
C VAL A 283 54.40 -42.75 8.16
N PHE A 284 55.31 -42.28 9.01
CA PHE A 284 55.45 -40.84 9.30
C PHE A 284 56.38 -40.09 8.32
N SER A 285 57.14 -40.78 7.46
CA SER A 285 58.23 -40.16 6.70
C SER A 285 58.05 -40.13 5.18
N LEU A 286 56.88 -40.51 4.64
CA LEU A 286 56.68 -40.65 3.18
C LEU A 286 55.58 -39.79 2.55
N VAL A 287 54.97 -38.84 3.26
CA VAL A 287 54.07 -37.85 2.63
C VAL A 287 54.29 -36.40 3.13
N PRO A 288 55.40 -35.72 2.79
CA PRO A 288 55.52 -34.28 3.04
C PRO A 288 55.24 -33.42 1.79
N GLY A 289 55.24 -33.99 0.58
CA GLY A 289 55.22 -33.21 -0.67
C GLY A 289 53.86 -32.63 -1.03
N GLU A 290 52.81 -33.44 -1.01
CA GLU A 290 51.47 -33.03 -1.44
C GLU A 290 50.71 -32.29 -0.34
N ALA A 291 50.87 -32.73 0.91
CA ALA A 291 50.31 -32.04 2.07
C ALA A 291 50.89 -30.61 2.20
N ASN A 292 52.19 -30.41 1.99
CA ASN A 292 52.78 -29.08 2.03
C ASN A 292 52.33 -28.19 0.85
N LYS A 293 52.18 -28.75 -0.36
CA LYS A 293 51.61 -28.01 -1.50
C LYS A 293 50.19 -27.53 -1.20
N GLN A 294 49.36 -28.40 -0.65
CA GLN A 294 47.98 -28.06 -0.30
C GLN A 294 47.93 -26.98 0.79
N VAL A 295 48.84 -27.05 1.77
CA VAL A 295 49.01 -26.00 2.79
C VAL A 295 49.40 -24.66 2.15
N ASP A 296 50.28 -24.65 1.17
CA ASP A 296 50.70 -23.41 0.49
C ASP A 296 49.59 -22.82 -0.41
N ASP A 297 48.78 -23.67 -1.06
CA ASP A 297 47.58 -23.23 -1.79
C ASP A 297 46.56 -22.57 -0.86
N TYR A 298 46.33 -23.15 0.32
CA TYR A 298 45.45 -22.54 1.32
C TYR A 298 46.01 -21.23 1.88
N LYS A 299 47.33 -21.13 2.08
CA LYS A 299 47.97 -19.85 2.46
C LYS A 299 47.79 -18.78 1.38
N TYR A 300 47.91 -19.13 0.11
CA TYR A 300 47.70 -18.19 -0.99
C TYR A 300 46.24 -17.71 -1.06
N LYS A 301 45.28 -18.65 -0.97
CA LYS A 301 43.84 -18.33 -0.92
C LYS A 301 43.50 -17.45 0.28
N LEU A 302 44.09 -17.74 1.44
CA LEU A 302 43.94 -16.93 2.64
C LEU A 302 44.43 -15.50 2.41
N ARG A 303 45.64 -15.31 1.87
CA ARG A 303 46.17 -13.97 1.56
C ARG A 303 45.33 -13.20 0.56
N LYS A 304 44.79 -13.88 -0.46
CA LYS A 304 43.89 -13.26 -1.43
C LYS A 304 42.58 -12.81 -0.75
N ALA A 305 42.00 -13.66 0.08
CA ALA A 305 40.81 -13.33 0.87
C ALA A 305 41.07 -12.20 1.87
N GLU A 306 42.26 -12.15 2.50
CA GLU A 306 42.68 -11.05 3.38
C GLU A 306 42.78 -9.73 2.63
N GLN A 307 43.34 -9.74 1.42
CA GLN A 307 43.40 -8.54 0.57
C GLN A 307 42.01 -8.07 0.12
N GLU A 308 41.12 -9.00 -0.26
CA GLU A 308 39.73 -8.70 -0.58
C GLU A 308 38.97 -8.16 0.65
N ASN A 309 39.25 -8.67 1.84
CA ASN A 309 38.68 -8.16 3.09
C ASN A 309 39.10 -6.70 3.34
N MET A 310 40.36 -6.36 3.09
CA MET A 310 40.83 -4.96 3.20
C MET A 310 40.14 -4.01 2.21
N THR A 311 39.91 -4.42 0.96
CA THR A 311 39.23 -3.57 -0.03
C THR A 311 37.75 -3.38 0.31
N LEU A 312 37.09 -4.44 0.81
CA LEU A 312 35.73 -4.37 1.32
C LEU A 312 35.64 -3.45 2.55
N GLN A 313 36.57 -3.54 3.50
CA GLN A 313 36.62 -2.65 4.66
C GLN A 313 36.76 -1.17 4.27
N SER A 314 37.61 -0.85 3.30
CA SER A 314 37.73 0.51 2.75
C SER A 314 36.42 0.99 2.11
N SER A 315 35.74 0.11 1.39
CA SER A 315 34.44 0.41 0.78
C SER A 315 33.35 0.64 1.83
N VAL A 316 33.31 -0.18 2.89
CA VAL A 316 32.40 -0.02 4.05
C VAL A 316 32.64 1.32 4.73
N ALA A 317 33.88 1.69 5.04
CA ALA A 317 34.19 2.98 5.68
C ALA A 317 33.74 4.19 4.85
N ARG A 318 33.87 4.12 3.51
CA ARG A 318 33.37 5.17 2.61
C ARG A 318 31.85 5.24 2.62
N LEU A 319 31.16 4.10 2.58
CA LEU A 319 29.70 4.04 2.64
C LEU A 319 29.16 4.52 3.99
N GLU A 320 29.80 4.16 5.10
CA GLU A 320 29.46 4.65 6.44
C GLU A 320 29.57 6.18 6.51
N THR A 321 30.63 6.75 5.94
CA THR A 321 30.79 8.21 5.85
C THR A 321 29.68 8.86 5.01
N GLN A 322 29.31 8.26 3.88
CA GLN A 322 28.20 8.77 3.05
C GLN A 322 26.87 8.70 3.80
N VAL A 323 26.58 7.58 4.48
CA VAL A 323 25.37 7.41 5.29
C VAL A 323 25.32 8.44 6.42
N SER A 324 26.46 8.71 7.06
CA SER A 324 26.54 9.76 8.09
C SER A 324 26.16 11.14 7.54
N ARG A 325 26.70 11.52 6.38
CA ARG A 325 26.35 12.80 5.73
C ARG A 325 24.89 12.86 5.29
N PHE A 326 24.35 11.78 4.73
CA PHE A 326 22.94 11.76 4.33
C PHE A 326 22.00 11.87 5.53
N LYS A 327 22.37 11.27 6.68
CA LYS A 327 21.63 11.44 7.93
C LYS A 327 21.59 12.90 8.38
N THR A 328 22.73 13.58 8.42
CA THR A 328 22.75 14.99 8.83
C THR A 328 21.93 15.87 7.88
N THR A 329 22.02 15.64 6.56
CA THR A 329 21.22 16.40 5.59
C THR A 329 19.72 16.12 5.72
N MET A 330 19.32 14.89 6.09
CA MET A 330 17.92 14.57 6.36
C MET A 330 17.42 15.26 7.62
N GLU A 331 18.20 15.22 8.71
CA GLU A 331 17.85 15.90 9.98
C GLU A 331 17.72 17.42 9.80
N GLU A 332 18.57 18.03 8.98
CA GLU A 332 18.46 19.45 8.62
C GLU A 332 17.21 19.75 7.80
N ALA A 333 16.88 18.90 6.82
CA ALA A 333 15.67 19.04 6.02
C ALA A 333 14.39 18.87 6.86
N GLU A 334 14.37 17.94 7.81
CA GLU A 334 13.24 17.75 8.75
C GLU A 334 13.02 18.99 9.63
N LYS A 335 14.10 19.58 10.16
CA LYS A 335 14.01 20.83 10.93
C LYS A 335 13.41 21.97 10.10
N LEU A 336 13.89 22.15 8.86
CA LEU A 336 13.36 23.17 7.95
C LEU A 336 11.88 22.93 7.62
N GLU A 337 11.45 21.67 7.44
CA GLU A 337 10.05 21.36 7.20
C GLU A 337 9.16 21.75 8.39
N ASP A 338 9.62 21.51 9.62
CA ASP A 338 8.89 21.86 10.84
C ASP A 338 8.82 23.37 11.07
N GLU A 339 9.87 24.11 10.74
CA GLU A 339 9.87 25.58 10.71
C GLU A 339 8.85 26.11 9.70
N LEU A 340 8.86 25.60 8.47
CA LEU A 340 7.89 25.99 7.44
C LEU A 340 6.44 25.66 7.83
N LYS A 341 6.21 24.54 8.54
CA LYS A 341 4.89 24.22 9.10
C LYS A 341 4.48 25.22 10.18
N ALA A 342 5.39 25.63 11.05
CA ALA A 342 5.13 26.62 12.08
C ALA A 342 4.78 27.98 11.45
N ASP A 343 5.55 28.41 10.45
CA ASP A 343 5.32 29.65 9.70
C ASP A 343 4.00 29.63 8.94
N LYS A 344 3.68 28.52 8.26
CA LYS A 344 2.36 28.35 7.61
C LYS A 344 1.22 28.55 8.62
N ARG A 345 1.31 27.97 9.82
CA ARG A 345 0.28 28.15 10.87
C ARG A 345 0.24 29.58 11.38
N LYS A 346 1.36 30.28 11.42
CA LYS A 346 1.44 31.69 11.83
C LYS A 346 0.79 32.59 10.78
N LEU A 347 1.20 32.48 9.51
CA LEU A 347 0.61 33.21 8.39
C LEU A 347 -0.88 32.94 8.23
N GLN A 348 -1.34 31.70 8.47
CA GLN A 348 -2.76 31.39 8.46
C GLN A 348 -3.56 32.10 9.57
N ARG A 349 -2.95 32.31 10.74
CA ARG A 349 -3.58 33.08 11.84
C ARG A 349 -3.62 34.56 11.46
N GLU A 350 -2.50 35.12 11.02
CA GLU A 350 -2.41 36.52 10.57
C GLU A 350 -3.38 36.81 9.41
N HIS A 351 -3.55 35.87 8.48
CA HIS A 351 -4.52 36.01 7.39
C HIS A 351 -5.97 36.08 7.90
N ARG A 352 -6.35 35.23 8.86
CA ARG A 352 -7.69 35.28 9.47
C ARG A 352 -7.91 36.58 10.23
N GLU A 353 -6.92 37.03 10.97
CA GLU A 353 -6.97 38.31 11.69
C GLU A 353 -7.11 39.49 10.73
N ALA A 354 -6.36 39.49 9.62
CA ALA A 354 -6.49 40.51 8.57
C ALA A 354 -7.87 40.49 7.90
N LEU A 355 -8.43 39.31 7.61
CA LEU A 355 -9.79 39.19 7.07
C LEU A 355 -10.83 39.75 8.04
N ALA A 356 -10.76 39.37 9.32
CA ALA A 356 -11.64 39.93 10.35
C ALA A 356 -11.54 41.46 10.40
N ARG A 357 -10.32 42.01 10.28
CA ARG A 357 -10.11 43.45 10.25
C ARG A 357 -10.71 44.12 9.01
N ILE A 358 -10.66 43.47 7.86
CA ILE A 358 -11.31 43.96 6.63
C ILE A 358 -12.82 44.00 6.84
N GLU A 359 -13.43 42.94 7.37
CA GLU A 359 -14.87 42.89 7.64
C GLU A 359 -15.32 44.00 8.61
N GLU A 360 -14.56 44.24 9.68
CA GLU A 360 -14.80 45.37 10.60
C GLU A 360 -14.75 46.72 9.88
N LEU A 361 -13.75 46.95 9.04
CA LEU A 361 -13.62 48.20 8.30
C LEU A 361 -14.71 48.36 7.23
N GLU A 362 -15.10 47.28 6.56
CA GLU A 362 -16.20 47.29 5.59
C GLU A 362 -17.53 47.64 6.24
N THR A 363 -17.83 47.08 7.42
CA THR A 363 -19.05 47.43 8.16
C THR A 363 -19.03 48.88 8.61
N ALA A 364 -17.91 49.37 9.16
CA ALA A 364 -17.73 50.78 9.53
C ALA A 364 -17.91 51.71 8.32
N ASN A 365 -17.33 51.36 7.17
CA ASN A 365 -17.43 52.14 5.95
C ASN A 365 -18.87 52.18 5.42
N LYS A 366 -19.58 51.03 5.42
CA LYS A 366 -21.03 50.97 5.12
C LYS A 366 -21.85 51.89 6.03
N HIS A 367 -21.52 51.97 7.32
CA HIS A 367 -22.19 52.89 8.25
C HIS A 367 -21.92 54.36 7.92
N LEU A 368 -20.67 54.71 7.62
CA LEU A 368 -20.29 56.07 7.21
C LEU A 368 -20.96 56.47 5.89
N GLN A 369 -20.98 55.58 4.91
CA GLN A 369 -21.64 55.80 3.63
C GLN A 369 -23.14 56.13 3.83
N LYS A 370 -23.84 55.35 4.65
CA LYS A 370 -25.25 55.62 5.00
C LYS A 370 -25.44 56.99 5.67
N ARG A 371 -24.51 57.43 6.52
CA ARG A 371 -24.57 58.77 7.15
C ARG A 371 -24.37 59.88 6.11
N ILE A 372 -23.41 59.71 5.21
CA ILE A 372 -23.16 60.65 4.11
C ILE A 372 -24.39 60.77 3.21
N ASP A 373 -25.01 59.65 2.85
CA ASP A 373 -26.20 59.66 1.99
C ASP A 373 -27.38 60.38 2.65
N LYS A 374 -27.59 60.18 3.96
CA LYS A 374 -28.58 60.95 4.74
C LYS A 374 -28.31 62.46 4.70
N LEU A 375 -27.06 62.87 4.89
CA LEU A 375 -26.68 64.29 4.84
C LEU A 375 -26.86 64.88 3.43
N LYS A 376 -26.54 64.11 2.37
CA LYS A 376 -26.77 64.51 0.98
C LYS A 376 -28.26 64.71 0.71
N SER A 377 -29.11 63.77 1.15
CA SER A 377 -30.57 63.88 1.00
C SER A 377 -31.12 65.09 1.75
N ALA A 378 -30.69 65.31 3.00
CA ALA A 378 -31.11 66.48 3.79
C ALA A 378 -30.70 67.81 3.12
N ARG A 379 -29.47 67.87 2.58
CA ARG A 379 -28.99 69.05 1.83
C ARG A 379 -29.81 69.29 0.56
N ASN A 380 -30.14 68.23 -0.17
CA ASN A 380 -30.93 68.35 -1.39
C ASN A 380 -32.39 68.75 -1.12
N ALA A 381 -32.94 68.42 0.06
CA ALA A 381 -34.27 68.85 0.48
C ALA A 381 -34.34 70.32 0.96
N LEU A 382 -33.19 70.94 1.24
CA LEU A 382 -33.05 72.35 1.63
C LEU A 382 -32.79 73.28 0.42
N LYS A 383 -32.59 72.72 -0.77
CA LYS A 383 -32.49 73.44 -2.04
C LYS A 383 -33.80 73.28 -2.80
#